data_AF-A0A7R8VWW8-F1
#
_entry.id   AF-A0A7R8VWW8-F1
#
_cell.length_a   1.000
_cell.length_b   1.000
_cell.length_c   1.000
_cell.angle_alpha   90.00
_cell.angle_beta   90.00
_cell.angle_gamma   90.00
#
_symmetry.space_group_name_H-M   'P 1'
#
loop_
_entity.id
_entity.type
_entity.pdbx_description
1 polymer ?
#
loop_
_entity_poly.entity_id
_entity_poly.type
_entity_poly.pdbx_seq_one_letter_code
_entity_poly.pdbx_strand_id
1 'polypeptide(L)'
;MGFPGVIGAIDCTHIAITTPSEHEEQYFNHHGYHSINVQVICDRDLRAINLNARFPGSVHDQFIWCDSVIKGEMERLHRQRVGDFFLIGDSGYAPEPWLLTPITNTVRGTPEALYTETHCSARNVIERFFGVLKGKFRCLLRDRTLHYAHAQSGKIIETCVILHNMMIHYRVPFDEHEAVAEQNIALANENVGGIVANDGRRVRAAIVERYFNH
;
A
#
# COMPACT_ATOMS: atom_id res chain seq x y z
N MET A 1 5.55 -2.60 12.71
CA MET A 1 6.81 -2.58 11.93
C MET A 1 7.96 -3.00 12.82
N GLY A 2 8.58 -4.15 12.53
CA GLY A 2 9.77 -4.68 13.22
C GLY A 2 10.88 -5.07 12.24
N PHE A 3 10.85 -4.54 11.02
CA PHE A 3 11.72 -4.92 9.92
C PHE A 3 12.83 -3.86 9.73
N PRO A 4 14.12 -4.23 9.72
CA PRO A 4 15.22 -3.26 9.62
C PRO A 4 15.14 -2.35 8.39
N GLY A 5 15.31 -1.05 8.58
CA GLY A 5 15.32 -0.05 7.50
C GLY A 5 13.94 0.29 6.91
N VAL A 6 12.86 -0.35 7.36
CA VAL A 6 11.51 -0.06 6.84
C VAL A 6 10.97 1.24 7.43
N ILE A 7 10.62 2.17 6.54
CA ILE A 7 10.09 3.50 6.89
C ILE A 7 8.57 3.58 6.73
N GLY A 8 7.97 2.67 5.96
CA GLY A 8 6.55 2.70 5.65
C GLY A 8 6.07 1.38 5.05
N ALA A 9 4.77 1.12 5.16
CA ALA A 9 4.11 0.08 4.39
C ALA A 9 3.24 0.76 3.33
N ILE A 10 3.22 0.20 2.12
CA ILE A 10 2.47 0.69 0.97
C ILE A 10 1.45 -0.35 0.55
N ASP A 11 0.24 0.12 0.31
CA ASP A 11 -0.82 -0.71 -0.26
C ASP A 11 -1.89 0.19 -0.89
N CYS A 12 -2.78 -0.41 -1.67
CA CYS A 12 -3.91 0.27 -2.25
C CYS A 12 -5.23 -0.18 -1.61
N THR A 13 -6.24 0.69 -1.69
CA THR A 13 -7.60 0.37 -1.28
C THR A 13 -8.61 0.97 -2.25
N HIS A 14 -9.67 0.24 -2.54
CA HIS A 14 -10.75 0.73 -3.39
C HIS A 14 -11.81 1.48 -2.59
N ILE A 15 -12.14 2.69 -3.04
CA ILE A 15 -13.24 3.49 -2.50
C ILE A 15 -14.35 3.55 -3.55
N ALA A 16 -15.53 3.03 -3.19
CA ALA A 16 -16.67 2.94 -4.11
C ALA A 16 -17.21 4.34 -4.47
N ILE A 17 -17.45 4.55 -5.76
CA ILE A 17 -18.06 5.76 -6.29
C ILE A 17 -19.28 5.40 -7.14
N THR A 18 -20.19 6.35 -7.35
CA THR A 18 -21.22 6.18 -8.36
C THR A 18 -20.60 6.07 -9.74
N THR A 19 -21.28 5.33 -10.62
CA THR A 19 -20.92 5.18 -12.04
C THR A 19 -20.62 6.55 -12.66
N PRO A 20 -19.38 6.78 -13.12
CA PRO A 20 -19.02 8.01 -13.82
C PRO A 20 -19.81 8.15 -15.13
N SER A 21 -20.13 9.37 -15.52
CA SER A 21 -20.79 9.66 -16.80
C SER A 21 -19.83 9.60 -17.99
N GLU A 22 -18.53 9.74 -17.74
CA GLU A 22 -17.46 9.72 -18.75
C GLU A 22 -16.42 8.67 -18.36
N HIS A 23 -15.93 7.90 -19.35
CA HIS A 23 -14.90 6.88 -19.16
C HIS A 23 -15.20 5.89 -18.03
N GLU A 24 -16.46 5.47 -17.94
CA GLU A 24 -17.01 4.56 -16.93
C GLU A 24 -16.18 3.28 -16.78
N GLU A 25 -15.72 2.72 -17.89
CA GLU A 25 -14.91 1.51 -17.98
C GLU A 25 -13.59 1.63 -17.21
N GLN A 26 -13.03 2.84 -17.08
CA GLN A 26 -11.78 3.06 -16.36
C GLN A 26 -11.98 2.90 -14.85
N TYR A 27 -13.19 3.17 -14.33
CA TYR A 27 -13.45 3.12 -12.90
C TYR A 27 -13.97 1.76 -12.44
N PHE A 28 -14.34 0.88 -13.38
CA PHE A 28 -14.81 -0.46 -13.08
C PHE A 28 -13.64 -1.36 -12.64
N ASN A 29 -13.68 -1.83 -11.39
CA ASN A 29 -12.63 -2.66 -10.82
C ASN A 29 -12.90 -4.16 -10.99
N HIS A 30 -11.90 -4.98 -10.66
CA HIS A 30 -12.00 -6.44 -10.72
C HIS A 30 -12.95 -7.06 -9.67
N HIS A 31 -13.43 -6.26 -8.71
CA HIS A 31 -14.45 -6.66 -7.74
C HIS A 31 -15.89 -6.37 -8.21
N GLY A 32 -16.06 -5.89 -9.44
CA GLY A 32 -17.36 -5.69 -10.07
C GLY A 32 -18.09 -4.41 -9.67
N TYR A 33 -17.37 -3.35 -9.27
CA TYR A 33 -17.96 -2.04 -8.96
C TYR A 33 -17.08 -0.86 -9.38
N HIS A 34 -17.67 0.33 -9.50
CA HIS A 34 -16.93 1.56 -9.79
C HIS A 34 -16.21 2.08 -8.55
N SER A 35 -14.92 2.37 -8.69
CA SER A 35 -14.12 2.84 -7.57
C SER A 35 -12.99 3.77 -7.99
N ILE A 36 -12.46 4.50 -7.01
CA ILE A 36 -11.13 5.11 -7.08
C ILE A 36 -10.17 4.13 -6.42
N ASN A 37 -9.06 3.80 -7.10
CA ASN A 37 -7.97 3.04 -6.49
C ASN A 37 -7.04 4.01 -5.75
N VAL A 38 -6.95 3.87 -4.43
CA VAL A 38 -6.28 4.81 -3.54
C VAL A 38 -5.01 4.17 -2.99
N GLN A 39 -3.85 4.68 -3.38
CA GLN A 39 -2.57 4.23 -2.83
C GLN A 39 -2.21 5.04 -1.58
N VAL A 40 -1.81 4.34 -0.51
CA VAL A 40 -1.35 4.97 0.73
C VAL A 40 -0.03 4.37 1.15
N ILE A 41 0.85 5.23 1.67
CA ILE A 41 2.00 4.80 2.47
C ILE A 41 1.73 5.23 3.90
N CYS A 42 1.75 4.29 4.85
CA CYS A 42 1.61 4.59 6.27
C CYS A 42 2.87 4.22 7.07
N ASP A 43 3.12 4.96 8.15
CA ASP A 43 4.18 4.67 9.12
C ASP A 43 3.71 3.65 10.18
N ARG A 44 4.60 3.35 11.13
CA ARG A 44 4.34 2.39 12.22
C ARG A 44 3.25 2.83 13.20
N ASP A 45 2.94 4.12 13.26
CA ASP A 45 1.97 4.75 14.15
C ASP A 45 0.62 4.96 13.45
N LEU A 46 0.41 4.30 12.30
CA LEU A 46 -0.78 4.42 11.45
C LEU A 46 -0.97 5.85 10.91
N ARG A 47 0.08 6.64 10.74
CA ARG A 47 -0.01 7.94 10.04
C ARG A 47 0.21 7.73 8.56
N ALA A 48 -0.65 8.30 7.73
CA ALA A 48 -0.39 8.35 6.29
C ALA A 48 0.74 9.36 6.03
N ILE A 49 1.84 8.90 5.44
CA ILE A 49 2.96 9.73 5.03
C ILE A 49 2.91 10.08 3.54
N ASN A 50 2.13 9.32 2.76
CA ASN A 50 1.79 9.63 1.38
C ASN A 50 0.39 9.11 1.04
N LEU A 51 -0.30 9.80 0.14
CA LEU A 51 -1.62 9.45 -0.36
C LEU A 51 -1.71 9.80 -1.85
N ASN A 52 -2.30 8.90 -2.64
CA ASN A 52 -2.71 9.15 -4.00
C ASN A 52 -4.14 8.62 -4.25
N ALA A 53 -5.11 9.52 -4.36
CA ALA A 53 -6.52 9.20 -4.56
C ALA A 53 -7.03 9.62 -5.95
N ARG A 54 -6.16 9.57 -6.98
CA ARG A 54 -6.44 10.12 -8.31
C ARG A 54 -6.69 9.07 -9.39
N PHE A 55 -6.48 7.79 -9.07
CA PHE A 55 -6.50 6.74 -10.07
C PHE A 55 -7.86 6.05 -10.18
N PRO A 56 -8.32 5.77 -11.41
CA PRO A 56 -9.50 4.94 -11.64
C PRO A 56 -9.34 3.51 -11.09
N GLY A 57 -10.46 2.88 -10.75
CA GLY A 57 -10.51 1.56 -10.13
C GLY A 57 -9.98 0.39 -10.96
N SER A 58 -9.83 0.54 -12.28
CA SER A 58 -9.21 -0.48 -13.13
C SER A 58 -7.68 -0.47 -13.10
N VAL A 59 -7.07 0.61 -12.58
CA VAL A 59 -5.62 0.80 -12.59
C VAL A 59 -4.98 -0.08 -11.53
N HIS A 60 -3.95 -0.84 -11.93
CA HIS A 60 -3.18 -1.69 -11.03
C HIS A 60 -2.27 -0.89 -10.09
N ASP A 61 -2.11 -1.39 -8.88
CA ASP A 61 -1.30 -0.82 -7.80
C ASP A 61 0.15 -0.51 -8.25
N GLN A 62 0.76 -1.42 -9.01
CA GLN A 62 2.09 -1.22 -9.57
C GLN A 62 2.17 -0.01 -10.50
N PHE A 63 1.11 0.26 -11.28
CA PHE A 63 1.09 1.44 -12.16
C PHE A 63 1.03 2.73 -11.34
N ILE A 64 0.19 2.75 -10.31
CA ILE A 64 0.09 3.89 -9.37
C ILE A 64 1.44 4.16 -8.71
N TRP A 65 2.14 3.10 -8.30
CA TRP A 65 3.49 3.22 -7.75
C TRP A 65 4.50 3.78 -8.77
N CYS A 66 4.47 3.30 -10.02
CA CYS A 66 5.34 3.80 -11.09
C CYS A 66 5.15 5.29 -11.39
N ASP A 67 3.92 5.81 -11.28
CA ASP A 67 3.60 7.23 -11.48
C ASP A 67 3.86 8.09 -10.24
N SER A 68 4.12 7.47 -9.08
CA SER A 68 4.27 8.19 -7.81
C SER A 68 5.55 9.02 -7.75
N VAL A 69 5.44 10.28 -7.33
CA VAL A 69 6.59 11.15 -7.02
C VAL A 69 7.50 10.53 -5.95
N ILE A 70 6.92 9.75 -5.02
CA ILE A 70 7.69 9.06 -3.97
C ILE A 70 8.68 8.06 -4.57
N LYS A 71 8.29 7.34 -5.62
CA LYS A 71 9.20 6.41 -6.30
C LYS A 71 10.44 7.12 -6.84
N GLY A 72 10.24 8.24 -7.53
CA GLY A 72 11.35 9.04 -8.07
C GLY A 72 12.29 9.56 -6.98
N GLU A 73 11.74 9.96 -5.84
CA GLU A 73 12.53 10.42 -4.70
C GLU A 73 13.31 9.27 -4.03
N MET A 74 12.68 8.11 -3.86
CA MET A 74 13.35 6.92 -3.33
C MET A 74 14.47 6.43 -4.24
N GLU A 75 14.27 6.45 -5.56
CA GLU A 75 15.32 6.15 -6.52
C GLU A 75 16.49 7.16 -6.40
N ARG A 76 16.18 8.45 -6.27
CA ARG A 76 17.18 9.50 -6.11
C ARG A 76 18.02 9.27 -4.84
N LEU A 77 17.38 9.01 -3.71
CA LEU A 77 18.05 8.72 -2.43
C LEU A 77 18.89 7.45 -2.51
N HIS A 78 18.42 6.42 -3.22
CA HIS A 78 19.13 5.16 -3.39
C HIS A 78 20.40 5.36 -4.22
N ARG A 79 20.31 6.11 -5.33
CA ARG A 79 21.48 6.47 -6.15
C ARG A 79 22.51 7.29 -5.37
N GLN A 80 22.06 8.11 -4.42
CA GLN A 80 22.92 8.89 -3.53
C GLN A 80 23.45 8.07 -2.34
N ARG A 81 23.06 6.79 -2.19
CA ARG A 81 23.44 5.89 -1.09
C ARG A 81 23.10 6.48 0.29
N VAL A 82 21.94 7.13 0.39
CA VAL A 82 21.45 7.72 1.66
C VAL A 82 20.89 6.63 2.56
N GLY A 83 21.77 5.89 3.23
CA GLY A 83 21.39 4.83 4.17
C GLY A 83 20.52 3.72 3.56
N ASP A 84 20.05 2.84 4.44
CA ASP A 84 19.09 1.79 4.10
C ASP A 84 17.68 2.28 4.44
N PHE A 85 16.81 2.39 3.43
CA PHE A 85 15.42 2.77 3.59
C PHE A 85 14.54 1.94 2.66
N PHE A 86 13.45 1.40 3.21
CA PHE A 86 12.58 0.49 2.49
C PHE A 86 11.10 0.79 2.74
N LEU A 87 10.29 0.62 1.71
CA LEU A 87 8.86 0.38 1.84
C LEU A 87 8.59 -1.12 1.84
N ILE A 88 7.56 -1.54 2.55
CA ILE A 88 7.01 -2.90 2.48
C ILE A 88 5.71 -2.87 1.68
N GLY A 89 5.67 -3.56 0.54
CA GLY A 89 4.49 -3.73 -0.30
C GLY A 89 4.08 -5.20 -0.42
N ASP A 90 2.92 -5.47 -1.01
CA ASP A 90 2.46 -6.82 -1.29
C ASP A 90 3.13 -7.44 -2.53
N SER A 91 2.64 -8.60 -2.97
CA SER A 91 3.12 -9.28 -4.19
C SER A 91 2.65 -8.65 -5.50
N GLY A 92 1.70 -7.72 -5.45
CA GLY A 92 1.21 -6.98 -6.62
C GLY A 92 2.23 -5.97 -7.15
N TYR A 93 3.20 -5.59 -6.30
CA TYR A 93 4.32 -4.74 -6.68
C TYR A 93 5.50 -5.52 -7.25
N ALA A 94 6.18 -4.92 -8.22
CA ALA A 94 7.49 -5.38 -8.66
C ALA A 94 8.52 -5.12 -7.55
N PRO A 95 9.43 -6.07 -7.25
CA PRO A 95 10.49 -5.83 -6.27
C PRO A 95 11.43 -4.73 -6.76
N GLU A 96 11.72 -3.74 -5.92
CA GLU A 96 12.68 -2.66 -6.23
C GLU A 96 13.68 -2.53 -5.05
N PRO A 97 14.87 -1.93 -5.25
CA PRO A 97 15.87 -1.78 -4.17
C PRO A 97 15.35 -1.07 -2.91
N TRP A 98 14.27 -0.32 -3.04
CA TRP A 98 13.61 0.43 -1.97
C TRP A 98 12.17 -0.05 -1.69
N LEU A 99 11.67 -1.08 -2.40
CA LEU A 99 10.32 -1.64 -2.21
C LEU A 99 10.42 -3.16 -2.04
N LEU A 100 10.29 -3.60 -0.79
CA LEU A 100 10.36 -5.00 -0.39
C LEU A 100 9.00 -5.67 -0.57
N THR A 101 9.00 -6.78 -1.31
CA THR A 101 7.83 -7.62 -1.56
C THR A 101 8.08 -9.03 -1.00
N PRO A 102 7.03 -9.81 -0.70
CA PRO A 102 7.20 -11.15 -0.14
C PRO A 102 7.85 -12.08 -1.19
N ILE A 103 8.53 -13.12 -0.71
CA ILE A 103 9.02 -14.20 -1.58
C ILE A 103 7.89 -15.24 -1.66
N THR A 104 7.42 -15.52 -2.88
CA THR A 104 6.38 -16.53 -3.12
C THR A 104 6.97 -17.93 -3.14
N ASN A 105 6.16 -18.94 -2.80
CA ASN A 105 6.52 -20.37 -2.85
C ASN A 105 7.74 -20.75 -2.00
N THR A 106 7.92 -20.12 -0.84
CA THR A 106 9.01 -20.45 0.10
C THR A 106 8.80 -21.80 0.77
N VAL A 107 9.89 -22.54 1.00
CA VAL A 107 9.85 -23.80 1.75
C VAL A 107 9.89 -23.47 3.25
N ARG A 108 8.97 -24.07 4.03
CA ARG A 108 8.90 -23.82 5.48
C ARG A 108 10.24 -24.15 6.16
N GLY A 109 10.70 -23.24 7.02
CA GLY A 109 11.94 -23.39 7.76
C GLY A 109 13.19 -22.89 7.04
N THR A 110 13.08 -22.35 5.82
CA THR A 110 14.20 -21.65 5.16
C THR A 110 14.26 -20.17 5.59
N PRO A 111 15.43 -19.51 5.47
CA PRO A 111 15.57 -18.07 5.68
C PRO A 111 14.57 -17.23 4.88
N GLU A 112 14.25 -17.64 3.65
CA GLU A 112 13.26 -16.97 2.80
C GLU A 112 11.84 -17.06 3.39
N ALA A 113 11.47 -18.21 3.97
CA ALA A 113 10.18 -18.35 4.62
C ALA A 113 10.08 -17.46 5.86
N LEU A 114 11.15 -17.38 6.67
CA LEU A 114 11.19 -16.50 7.84
C LEU A 114 11.16 -15.01 7.45
N TYR A 115 11.87 -14.64 6.37
CA TYR A 115 11.76 -13.32 5.77
C TYR A 115 10.31 -13.02 5.38
N THR A 116 9.66 -13.92 4.64
CA THR A 116 8.28 -13.69 4.16
C THR A 116 7.30 -13.60 5.32
N GLU A 117 7.43 -14.43 6.36
CA GLU A 117 6.60 -14.33 7.57
C GLU A 117 6.77 -12.98 8.27
N THR A 118 8.02 -12.55 8.45
CA THR A 118 8.35 -11.25 9.08
C THR A 118 7.89 -10.07 8.23
N HIS A 119 8.03 -10.17 6.91
CA HIS A 119 7.56 -9.19 5.93
C HIS A 119 6.04 -9.05 6.00
N CYS A 120 5.29 -10.15 5.93
CA CYS A 120 3.83 -10.14 6.05
C CYS A 120 3.38 -9.54 7.39
N SER A 121 4.01 -9.95 8.50
CA SER A 121 3.72 -9.38 9.83
C SER A 121 3.98 -7.87 9.88
N ALA A 122 5.07 -7.40 9.26
CA ALA A 122 5.37 -5.97 9.20
C ALA A 122 4.39 -5.19 8.30
N ARG A 123 3.92 -5.81 7.20
CA ARG A 123 2.94 -5.26 6.26
C ARG A 123 1.58 -5.03 6.90
N ASN A 124 1.16 -5.86 7.85
CA ASN A 124 -0.16 -5.77 8.53
C ASN A 124 -0.51 -4.37 9.07
N VAL A 125 0.49 -3.49 9.27
CA VAL A 125 0.26 -2.09 9.63
C VAL A 125 -0.57 -1.31 8.61
N ILE A 126 -0.42 -1.54 7.30
CA ILE A 126 -1.20 -0.84 6.28
C ILE A 126 -2.65 -1.35 6.22
N GLU A 127 -2.84 -2.66 6.41
CA GLU A 127 -4.18 -3.27 6.53
C GLU A 127 -4.91 -2.72 7.76
N ARG A 128 -4.22 -2.64 8.90
CA ARG A 128 -4.75 -1.99 10.12
C ARG A 128 -5.06 -0.51 9.88
N PHE A 129 -4.19 0.21 9.18
CA PHE A 129 -4.43 1.61 8.83
C PHE A 129 -5.74 1.77 8.07
N PHE A 130 -5.98 0.98 7.02
CA PHE A 130 -7.20 1.05 6.25
C PHE A 130 -8.44 0.66 7.07
N GLY A 131 -8.33 -0.40 7.88
CA GLY A 131 -9.41 -0.81 8.77
C GLY A 131 -9.83 0.28 9.75
N VAL A 132 -8.85 0.95 10.37
CA VAL A 132 -9.09 2.10 11.27
C VAL A 132 -9.65 3.29 10.50
N LEU A 133 -9.08 3.63 9.33
CA LEU A 133 -9.51 4.76 8.52
C LEU A 133 -10.98 4.61 8.09
N LYS A 134 -11.36 3.44 7.57
CA LYS A 134 -12.73 3.14 7.13
C LYS A 134 -13.71 2.94 8.30
N GLY A 135 -13.21 2.46 9.45
CA GLY A 135 -13.99 2.42 10.69
C GLY A 135 -14.41 3.82 11.16
N LYS A 136 -13.45 4.76 11.19
CA LYS A 136 -13.67 6.18 11.51
C LYS A 136 -14.55 6.88 10.49
N PHE A 137 -14.21 6.74 9.22
CA PHE A 137 -14.86 7.41 8.11
C PHE A 137 -15.67 6.41 7.30
N ARG A 138 -16.83 6.03 7.84
CA ARG A 138 -17.69 5.02 7.23
C ARG A 138 -18.16 5.35 5.81
N CYS A 139 -18.09 6.61 5.38
CA CYS A 139 -18.30 7.00 3.98
C CYS A 139 -17.29 6.40 3.00
N LEU A 140 -16.18 5.84 3.49
CA LEU A 140 -15.17 5.14 2.70
C LEU A 140 -15.44 3.63 2.58
N LEU A 141 -16.48 3.12 3.25
CA LEU A 141 -16.88 1.72 3.13
C LEU A 141 -17.49 1.46 1.75
N ARG A 142 -17.28 0.24 1.22
CA ARG A 142 -17.83 -0.18 -0.07
C ARG A 142 -19.34 0.04 -0.17
N ASP A 143 -20.09 -0.34 0.86
CA ASP A 143 -21.56 -0.22 0.90
C ASP A 143 -22.05 1.22 1.09
N ARG A 144 -21.12 2.19 1.19
CA ARG A 144 -21.38 3.62 1.36
C ARG A 144 -20.82 4.40 0.18
N THR A 145 -21.17 3.94 -1.03
CA THR A 145 -20.80 4.53 -2.31
C THR A 145 -20.85 6.06 -2.28
N LEU A 146 -19.76 6.72 -2.67
CA LEU A 146 -19.71 8.17 -2.78
C LEU A 146 -20.50 8.61 -4.02
N HIS A 147 -21.59 9.35 -3.79
CA HIS A 147 -22.46 9.90 -4.83
C HIS A 147 -21.95 11.24 -5.37
N TYR A 148 -20.66 11.29 -5.72
CA TYR A 148 -20.00 12.47 -6.23
C TYR A 148 -19.14 12.11 -7.44
N ALA A 149 -18.87 13.11 -8.29
CA ALA A 149 -17.90 12.97 -9.37
C ALA A 149 -16.53 12.54 -8.80
N HIS A 150 -15.77 11.75 -9.57
CA HIS A 150 -14.48 11.17 -9.14
C HIS A 150 -13.52 12.21 -8.53
N ALA A 151 -13.44 13.41 -9.11
CA ALA A 151 -12.59 14.50 -8.60
C ALA A 151 -13.02 14.99 -7.20
N GLN A 152 -14.33 15.03 -6.92
CA GLN A 152 -14.85 15.40 -5.61
C GLN A 152 -14.72 14.25 -4.61
N SER A 153 -14.93 13.01 -5.05
CA SER A 153 -14.69 11.81 -4.24
C SER A 153 -13.21 11.73 -3.81
N GLY A 154 -12.27 12.05 -4.68
CA GLY A 154 -10.84 12.17 -4.34
C GLY A 154 -10.59 13.15 -3.19
N LYS A 155 -11.20 14.35 -3.22
CA LYS A 155 -11.08 15.35 -2.14
C LYS A 155 -11.68 14.87 -0.81
N ILE A 156 -12.77 14.12 -0.86
CA ILE A 156 -13.37 13.52 0.35
C ILE A 156 -12.38 12.53 0.97
N ILE A 157 -11.80 11.65 0.15
CA ILE A 157 -10.80 10.66 0.58
C ILE A 157 -9.58 11.36 1.20
N GLU A 158 -9.02 12.37 0.51
CA GLU A 158 -7.90 13.19 1.02
C GLU A 158 -8.24 13.83 2.37
N THR A 159 -9.43 14.41 2.49
CA THR A 159 -9.90 15.04 3.74
C THR A 159 -9.97 14.02 4.88
N CYS A 160 -10.53 12.83 4.64
CA CYS A 160 -10.58 11.77 5.65
C CYS A 160 -9.19 11.36 6.14
N VAL A 161 -8.23 11.21 5.24
CA VAL A 161 -6.84 10.84 5.59
C VAL A 161 -6.14 11.97 6.37
N ILE A 162 -6.33 13.23 5.96
CA ILE A 162 -5.80 14.41 6.68
C ILE A 162 -6.38 14.46 8.10
N LEU A 163 -7.70 14.32 8.25
CA LEU A 163 -8.37 14.31 9.54
C LEU A 163 -7.91 13.12 10.40
N HIS A 164 -7.68 11.95 9.82
CA HIS A 164 -7.09 10.80 10.52
C HIS A 164 -5.72 11.13 11.10
N ASN A 165 -4.83 11.72 10.30
CA ASN A 165 -3.51 12.14 10.79
C ASN A 165 -3.61 13.21 11.89
N MET A 166 -4.52 14.18 11.75
CA MET A 166 -4.78 15.18 12.79
C MET A 166 -5.27 14.53 14.09
N MET A 167 -6.18 13.57 14.01
CA MET A 167 -6.66 12.82 15.18
C MET A 167 -5.52 12.08 15.90
N ILE A 168 -4.60 11.45 15.15
CA ILE A 168 -3.40 10.83 15.75
C ILE A 168 -2.51 11.89 16.41
N HIS A 169 -2.27 13.02 15.74
CA HIS A 169 -1.43 14.10 16.25
C HIS A 169 -1.96 14.66 17.58
N TYR A 170 -3.27 14.93 17.65
CA TYR A 170 -3.93 15.47 18.83
C TYR A 170 -4.34 14.38 19.84
N ARG A 171 -3.99 13.11 19.61
CA ARG A 171 -4.30 11.96 20.48
C ARG A 171 -5.80 11.84 20.77
N VAL A 172 -6.63 12.09 19.76
CA VAL A 172 -8.08 11.89 19.83
C VAL A 172 -8.34 10.40 20.03
N PRO A 173 -9.06 9.99 21.09
CA PRO A 173 -9.37 8.58 21.32
C PRO A 173 -10.16 8.01 20.14
N PHE A 174 -9.78 6.82 19.71
CA PHE A 174 -10.56 6.00 18.78
C PHE A 174 -10.52 4.56 19.27
N ASP A 175 -11.68 3.92 19.35
CA ASP A 175 -11.76 2.52 19.70
C ASP A 175 -11.32 1.68 18.49
N GLU A 176 -10.13 1.06 18.56
CA GLU A 176 -9.63 0.19 17.49
C GLU A 176 -10.55 -1.03 17.24
N HIS A 177 -11.46 -1.38 18.18
CA HIS A 177 -12.50 -2.38 17.93
C HIS A 177 -13.53 -1.93 16.89
N GLU A 178 -13.62 -0.64 16.58
CA GLU A 178 -14.42 -0.11 15.47
C GLU A 178 -13.72 -0.22 14.11
N ALA A 179 -12.47 -0.69 14.06
CA ALA A 179 -11.78 -0.96 12.81
C ALA A 179 -12.50 -2.08 12.04
N VAL A 180 -12.66 -1.89 10.73
CA VAL A 180 -13.24 -2.90 9.86
C VAL A 180 -12.17 -3.79 9.26
N ALA A 181 -12.44 -5.08 9.11
CA ALA A 181 -11.56 -5.97 8.35
C ALA A 181 -11.64 -5.62 6.85
N GLU A 182 -10.50 -5.37 6.21
CA GLU A 182 -10.45 -5.28 4.76
C GLU A 182 -10.38 -6.68 4.14
N GLN A 183 -11.22 -6.92 3.13
CA GLN A 183 -11.11 -8.09 2.25
C GLN A 183 -10.34 -7.67 1.00
N ASN A 184 -9.01 -7.66 1.07
CA ASN A 184 -8.17 -7.44 -0.12
C ASN A 184 -7.79 -8.80 -0.70
N ILE A 185 -8.25 -9.11 -1.92
CA ILE A 185 -7.81 -10.29 -2.65
C ILE A 185 -6.54 -9.91 -3.41
N ALA A 186 -5.38 -10.33 -2.91
CA ALA A 186 -4.12 -10.13 -3.62
C ALA A 186 -4.10 -11.00 -4.89
N LEU A 187 -4.01 -10.38 -6.07
CA LEU A 187 -3.78 -11.06 -7.34
C LEU A 187 -2.28 -11.19 -7.59
N ALA A 188 -1.81 -12.41 -7.82
CA ALA A 188 -0.45 -12.67 -8.27
C ALA A 188 -0.30 -12.19 -9.72
N ASN A 189 0.48 -11.13 -9.94
CA ASN A 189 0.84 -10.68 -11.28
C ASN A 189 2.16 -11.31 -11.74
N GLU A 190 2.18 -11.80 -12.97
CA GLU A 190 3.40 -12.22 -13.66
C GLU A 190 4.25 -10.98 -13.99
N ASN A 191 5.43 -10.91 -13.36
CA ASN A 191 6.35 -9.79 -13.51
C ASN A 191 6.89 -9.67 -14.94
N VAL A 192 6.65 -8.52 -15.59
CA VAL A 192 7.47 -8.07 -16.72
C VAL A 192 8.81 -7.56 -16.16
N GLY A 193 9.80 -8.46 -16.08
CA GLY A 193 11.07 -8.20 -15.39
C GLY A 193 12.01 -7.27 -16.16
N GLY A 194 12.18 -6.04 -15.68
CA GLY A 194 13.24 -5.11 -16.08
C GLY A 194 14.47 -5.13 -15.16
N ILE A 195 15.47 -4.30 -15.46
CA ILE A 195 16.75 -4.19 -14.70
C ILE A 195 16.52 -3.85 -13.22
N VAL A 196 15.57 -2.95 -12.91
CA VAL A 196 15.24 -2.55 -11.52
C VAL A 196 14.73 -3.74 -10.70
N ALA A 197 13.96 -4.64 -11.32
CA ALA A 197 13.44 -5.83 -10.67
C ALA A 197 14.55 -6.83 -10.29
N ASN A 198 15.60 -6.91 -11.10
CA ASN A 198 16.77 -7.72 -10.78
C ASN A 198 17.53 -7.15 -9.58
N ASP A 199 17.71 -5.84 -9.52
CA ASP A 199 18.40 -5.20 -8.41
C ASP A 199 17.59 -5.28 -7.11
N GLY A 200 16.26 -5.09 -7.18
CA GLY A 200 15.36 -5.28 -6.04
C GLY A 200 15.39 -6.70 -5.48
N ARG A 201 15.41 -7.72 -6.36
CA ARG A 201 15.61 -9.12 -5.93
C ARG A 201 16.94 -9.33 -5.22
N ARG A 202 18.00 -8.67 -5.70
CA ARG A 202 19.35 -8.80 -5.14
C ARG A 202 19.46 -8.13 -3.77
N VAL A 203 18.88 -6.94 -3.59
CA VAL A 203 18.78 -6.28 -2.28
C VAL A 203 17.99 -7.14 -1.30
N ARG A 204 16.84 -7.67 -1.73
CA ARG A 204 16.04 -8.58 -0.90
C ARG A 204 16.83 -9.84 -0.50
N ALA A 205 17.58 -10.45 -1.41
CA ALA A 205 18.42 -11.62 -1.10
C ALA A 205 19.50 -11.27 -0.05
N ALA A 206 20.14 -10.11 -0.16
CA ALA A 206 21.12 -9.65 0.83
C ALA A 206 20.48 -9.42 2.21
N ILE A 207 19.24 -8.94 2.26
CA ILE A 207 18.47 -8.82 3.51
C ILE A 207 18.19 -10.20 4.12
N VAL A 208 17.74 -11.17 3.31
CA VAL A 208 17.51 -12.56 3.75
C VAL A 208 18.79 -13.14 4.36
N GLU A 209 19.91 -13.04 3.65
CA GLU A 209 21.20 -13.55 4.10
C GLU A 209 21.66 -12.86 5.40
N ARG A 210 21.51 -11.54 5.50
CA ARG A 210 22.01 -10.76 6.63
C ARG A 210 21.22 -10.95 7.93
N TYR A 211 19.90 -11.10 7.83
CA TYR A 211 19.03 -11.05 9.01
C TYR A 211 18.32 -12.36 9.33
N PHE A 212 18.23 -13.29 8.38
CA PHE A 212 17.41 -14.50 8.51
C PHE A 212 18.20 -15.81 8.36
N ASN A 213 19.53 -15.72 8.16
CA ASN A 213 20.42 -16.86 8.09
C ASN A 213 21.13 -17.05 9.45
N HIS A 214 20.47 -17.73 10.39
CA HIS A 214 20.99 -18.03 11.73
C HIS A 214 20.54 -19.42 12.20
#